data_AF-A0A1J8P3S3-F1
#
_entry.id   AF-A0A1J8P3S3-F1
#
_cell.length_a   1.000
_cell.length_b   1.000
_cell.length_c   1.000
_cell.angle_alpha   90.00
_cell.angle_beta   90.00
_cell.angle_gamma   90.00
#
_symmetry.space_group_name_H-M   'P 1'
#
loop_
_entity.id
_entity.type
_entity.pdbx_description
1 polymer ?
#
loop_
_entity_poly.entity_id
_entity_poly.type
_entity_poly.pdbx_seq_one_letter_code
_entity_poly.pdbx_strand_id
1 'polypeptide(L)' 'NVNDIVATNLGLDLVLSNSSNTDEITIKKWFAGDRYQIEKFEYADGTIIDASAYADINLESVNDGMSVM' A
#
# COMPACT_ATOMS: atom_id res chain seq x y z
N ASN A 1 -4.49 -11.25 8.05
CA ASN A 1 -4.64 -9.95 8.74
C ASN A 1 -3.99 -8.87 7.89
N VAL A 2 -4.38 -7.60 8.00
CA VAL A 2 -3.71 -6.48 7.33
C VAL A 2 -2.21 -6.41 7.62
N ASN A 3 -1.80 -6.83 8.83
CA ASN A 3 -0.39 -6.87 9.23
C ASN A 3 0.45 -7.92 8.48
N ASP A 4 -0.20 -8.87 7.77
CA ASP A 4 0.50 -9.89 6.99
C ASP A 4 0.79 -9.45 5.55
N ILE A 5 0.27 -8.27 5.16
CA ILE A 5 0.37 -7.72 3.81
C ILE A 5 1.30 -6.52 3.81
N VAL A 6 2.28 -6.55 2.90
CA VAL A 6 3.17 -5.44 2.61
C VAL A 6 2.66 -4.74 1.36
N ALA A 7 2.46 -3.44 1.46
CA ALA A 7 2.05 -2.60 0.34
C ALA A 7 3.25 -1.82 -0.20
N THR A 8 3.50 -1.91 -1.50
CA THR A 8 4.62 -1.26 -2.19
C THR A 8 4.10 -0.44 -3.36
N ASN A 9 4.60 0.77 -3.55
CA ASN A 9 4.42 1.49 -4.81
C ASN A 9 5.48 1.05 -5.82
N LEU A 10 5.03 0.54 -6.97
CA LEU A 10 5.89 0.26 -8.12
C LEU A 10 5.47 1.12 -9.32
N GLY A 11 6.09 2.29 -9.46
CA GLY A 11 5.80 3.23 -10.53
C GLY A 11 4.42 3.89 -10.37
N LEU A 12 3.42 3.35 -11.06
CA LEU A 12 2.01 3.78 -10.94
C LEU A 12 1.12 2.70 -10.32
N ASP A 13 1.68 1.54 -9.98
CA ASP A 13 0.94 0.38 -9.53
C ASP A 13 1.06 0.21 -8.02
N LEU A 14 -0.02 -0.25 -7.40
CA LEU A 14 -0.02 -0.73 -6.03
C LEU A 14 0.26 -2.22 -6.03
N VAL A 15 1.29 -2.64 -5.31
CA VAL A 15 1.68 -4.03 -5.15
C VAL A 15 1.40 -4.45 -3.71
N LEU A 16 0.57 -5.47 -3.54
CA LEU A 16 0.26 -6.08 -2.25
C LEU A 16 0.89 -7.48 -2.22
N SER A 17 1.85 -7.71 -1.34
CA SER A 17 2.50 -9.01 -1.20
C SER A 17 2.37 -9.54 0.23
N ASN A 18 2.48 -10.86 0.38
CA ASN A 18 2.64 -11.45 1.70
C ASN A 18 4.03 -11.12 2.27
N SER A 19 4.22 -11.26 3.58
CA SER A 19 5.50 -11.00 4.25
C SER A 19 6.71 -11.77 3.67
N SER A 20 6.46 -12.89 2.99
CA SER A 20 7.47 -13.73 2.35
C SER A 20 7.77 -13.36 0.89
N ASN A 21 7.02 -12.42 0.32
CA ASN A 21 7.07 -11.99 -1.08
C ASN A 21 6.93 -13.13 -2.11
N THR A 22 6.22 -14.20 -1.74
CA THR A 22 5.95 -15.35 -2.63
C THR A 22 4.67 -15.18 -3.42
N ASP A 23 3.71 -14.48 -2.83
CA ASP A 23 2.39 -14.25 -3.39
C ASP A 23 2.17 -12.74 -3.50
N GLU A 24 1.74 -12.30 -4.69
CA GLU A 24 1.59 -10.89 -5.01
C GLU A 24 0.29 -10.63 -5.78
N ILE A 25 -0.37 -9.52 -5.42
CA ILE A 25 -1.45 -8.92 -6.18
C ILE A 25 -0.99 -7.52 -6.61
N THR A 26 -0.93 -7.28 -7.92
CA THR A 26 -0.64 -5.97 -8.48
C THR A 26 -1.93 -5.31 -9.00
N ILE A 27 -2.25 -4.13 -8.48
CA ILE A 27 -3.32 -3.27 -8.97
C ILE A 27 -2.70 -2.19 -9.87
N LYS A 28 -2.97 -2.30 -11.17
CA LYS A 28 -2.36 -1.44 -12.18
C LYS A 28 -2.91 -0.03 -12.11
N LYS A 29 -2.02 0.96 -12.25
CA LYS A 29 -2.34 2.39 -12.33
C LYS A 29 -3.04 2.97 -11.09
N TRP A 30 -2.93 2.30 -9.93
CA TRP A 30 -3.48 2.77 -8.66
C TRP A 30 -3.19 4.25 -8.37
N PHE A 31 -1.95 4.68 -8.62
CA PHE A 31 -1.50 6.07 -8.38
C PHE A 31 -1.74 7.02 -9.56
N ALA A 32 -2.34 6.55 -10.67
CA ALA A 32 -2.67 7.39 -11.82
C ALA A 32 -4.00 8.14 -11.67
N GLY A 33 -4.76 7.86 -10.60
CA GLY A 33 -5.99 8.56 -10.23
C GLY A 33 -7.08 7.61 -9.71
N ASP A 34 -8.06 8.18 -9.00
CA ASP A 34 -9.08 7.45 -8.24
C ASP A 34 -9.89 6.44 -9.08
N ARG A 35 -10.03 6.68 -10.39
CA ARG A 35 -10.71 5.75 -11.32
C ARG A 35 -10.04 4.36 -11.41
N TYR A 36 -8.77 4.26 -11.04
CA TYR A 36 -8.00 3.01 -11.05
C TYR A 36 -7.92 2.35 -9.67
N GLN A 37 -8.50 2.97 -8.64
CA GLN A 37 -8.47 2.46 -7.28
C GLN A 37 -9.67 1.54 -7.02
N ILE A 38 -9.50 0.72 -5.98
CA ILE A 38 -10.54 -0.13 -5.39
C ILE A 38 -10.93 0.54 -4.08
N GLU A 39 -12.21 0.65 -3.81
CA GLU A 39 -12.72 1.43 -2.67
C GLU A 39 -12.50 0.73 -1.34
N LYS A 40 -12.54 -0.61 -1.32
CA LYS A 40 -12.51 -1.42 -0.09
C LYS A 40 -11.67 -2.68 -0.24
N PHE A 41 -10.91 -2.98 0.81
CA PHE A 41 -10.15 -4.21 0.95
C PHE A 41 -10.65 -4.96 2.17
N GLU A 42 -11.15 -6.17 1.95
CA GLU A 42 -11.59 -7.09 3.00
C GLU A 42 -10.56 -8.19 3.19
N TYR A 43 -10.14 -8.37 4.43
CA TYR A 43 -9.15 -9.35 4.84
C TYR A 43 -9.80 -10.62 5.36
N ALA A 44 -9.02 -11.71 5.38
CA ALA A 44 -9.49 -13.01 5.86
C ALA A 44 -9.98 -13.01 7.32
N ASP A 45 -9.54 -12.04 8.14
CA ASP A 45 -10.01 -11.88 9.52
C ASP A 45 -11.27 -11.00 9.65
N GLY A 46 -11.86 -10.57 8.53
CA GLY A 46 -13.01 -9.68 8.48
C GLY A 46 -12.67 -8.20 8.65
N THR A 47 -11.38 -7.84 8.77
CA THR A 47 -10.97 -6.43 8.75
C THR A 47 -11.27 -5.83 7.39
N ILE A 48 -11.91 -4.66 7.37
CA ILE A 48 -12.17 -3.89 6.16
C ILE A 48 -11.48 -2.55 6.26
N ILE A 49 -10.69 -2.19 5.25
CA ILE A 49 -10.06 -0.87 5.11
C ILE A 49 -10.47 -0.22 3.79
N ASP A 50 -10.51 1.11 3.78
CA ASP A 50 -10.77 1.89 2.57
C ASP A 50 -9.48 2.14 1.78
N ALA A 51 -9.63 2.52 0.50
CA ALA A 51 -8.53 2.87 -0.42
C ALA A 51 -7.52 3.87 0.17
N SER A 52 -7.98 4.78 1.03
CA SER A 52 -7.16 5.80 1.67
C SER A 52 -6.03 5.22 2.52
N ALA A 53 -6.16 3.99 3.02
CA ALA A 53 -5.07 3.30 3.72
C ALA A 53 -3.83 3.08 2.85
N TYR A 54 -3.99 3.14 1.53
CA TYR A 54 -2.91 2.94 0.54
C TYR A 54 -2.63 4.16 -0.33
N ALA A 55 -3.31 5.28 -0.09
CA ALA A 55 -3.11 6.50 -0.87
C ALA A 55 -1.68 7.06 -0.71
N ASP A 56 -1.10 6.90 0.48
CA ASP A 56 0.15 7.55 0.89
C ASP A 56 1.32 6.57 1.12
N ILE A 57 1.31 5.39 0.49
CA ILE A 57 2.43 4.41 0.59
C ILE A 57 3.79 5.03 0.17
N ASN A 58 3.76 6.17 -0.53
CA ASN A 58 4.95 6.94 -0.92
C ASN A 58 5.59 7.80 0.18
N LEU A 59 5.13 7.75 1.42
CA LEU A 59 5.87 8.37 2.52
C LEU A 59 6.86 7.35 3.09
N GLU A 60 7.97 7.17 2.37
CA GLU A 60 9.23 7.02 3.09
C GLU A 60 9.31 8.20 4.06
N SER A 61 9.56 7.94 5.34
CA SER A 61 9.94 8.97 6.29
C SER A 61 11.03 9.83 5.64
N VAL A 62 10.69 11.06 5.24
CA VAL A 62 11.69 12.08 4.97
C VAL A 62 12.43 12.29 6.29
N ASN A 63 13.63 11.70 6.40
CA ASN A 63 14.64 11.95 7.43
C ASN A 63 14.22 11.80 8.91
N ASP A 64 14.48 10.63 9.53
CA ASP A 64 14.87 10.58 10.95
C ASP A 64 16.34 11.03 11.11
N GLY A 65 16.63 12.22 10.59
CA GLY A 65 17.97 12.75 10.40
C GLY A 65 18.03 14.27 10.49
N MET A 66 17.00 14.91 11.04
CA MET A 66 17.04 16.33 11.39
C MET A 66 17.78 16.51 12.72
N SER A 67 19.09 16.21 12.72
CA SER A 67 20.02 16.90 13.61
C SER A 67 20.35 18.23 12.93
N VAL A 68 19.53 19.25 13.18
CA VAL A 68 20.00 20.63 12.99
C VAL A 68 20.99 20.93 14.11
N MET A 69 22.20 21.34 13.76
CA MET A 69 23.07 22.07 14.69
C MET A 69 22.39 23.37 15.10
#